data_AF-R6PZR6-F1
#
_entry.id   AF-R6PZR6-F1
#
_cell.length_a   1.000
_cell.length_b   1.000
_cell.length_c   1.000
_cell.angle_alpha   90.00
_cell.angle_beta   90.00
_cell.angle_gamma   90.00
#
_symmetry.space_group_name_H-M   'P 1'
#
loop_
_entity.id
_entity.type
_entity.pdbx_description
1 polymer ?
#
loop_
_entity_poly.entity_id
_entity_poly.type
_entity_poly.pdbx_seq_one_letter_code
_entity_poly.pdbx_strand_id
1 'polypeptide(L)' 'MQNIINTIKTYLNSTPTGIDNINANSSAKTEAIFSVNGVRNAQLNKGLNIVKMSDGSVKKIMVK' A
#
# COMPACT_ATOMS: atom_id res chain seq x y z
N MET A 1 0.64 -31.87 17.32
CA MET A 1 0.12 -30.89 16.34
C MET A 1 -0.38 -29.60 16.99
N GLN A 2 -1.27 -29.64 17.99
CA GLN A 2 -1.85 -28.42 18.58
C GLN A 2 -0.81 -27.44 19.18
N ASN A 3 0.26 -27.96 19.79
CA ASN A 3 1.32 -27.14 20.37
C ASN A 3 2.04 -26.27 19.33
N ILE A 4 2.31 -26.81 18.14
CA ILE A 4 2.98 -26.07 17.06
C ILE A 4 2.11 -24.91 16.58
N ILE A 5 0.81 -25.16 16.41
CA ILE A 5 -0.16 -24.13 16.01
C ILE A 5 -0.22 -23.01 17.05
N ASN A 6 -0.24 -23.35 18.34
CA ASN A 6 -0.31 -22.37 19.41
C ASN A 6 0.97 -21.52 19.49
N THR A 7 2.15 -22.13 19.30
CA THR A 7 3.42 -21.40 19.24
C THR A 7 3.45 -20.40 18.08
N ILE A 8 3.00 -20.81 16.88
CA ILE A 8 2.93 -19.93 15.71
C ILE A 8 1.98 -18.76 15.95
N LYS A 9 0.77 -19.02 16.48
CA LYS A 9 -0.19 -17.97 16.82
C LYS A 9 0.37 -16.97 17.82
N THR A 10 1.08 -17.47 18.85
CA THR A 10 1.71 -16.61 19.86
C THR A 10 2.75 -15.71 19.21
N TYR A 11 3.66 -16.29 18.41
CA TYR A 11 4.69 -15.54 17.71
C TYR A 11 4.11 -14.43 16.82
N LEU A 12 3.12 -14.75 15.99
CA LEU A 12 2.47 -13.79 15.09
C LEU A 12 1.77 -12.64 15.84
N ASN A 13 1.18 -12.93 17.00
CA ASN A 13 0.47 -11.92 17.79
C ASN A 13 1.39 -11.12 18.73
N SER A 14 2.58 -11.63 19.07
CA SER A 14 3.52 -11.00 19.99
C SER A 14 4.69 -10.31 19.30
N THR A 15 4.86 -10.44 17.98
CA THR A 15 5.85 -9.68 17.20
C THR A 15 5.17 -8.52 16.49
N PRO A 16 5.32 -7.27 16.96
CA PRO A 16 4.78 -6.11 16.28
C PRO A 16 5.43 -5.99 14.89
N THR A 17 4.63 -6.09 13.84
CA THR A 17 5.09 -5.88 12.46
C THR A 17 5.11 -4.41 12.07
N GLY A 18 4.62 -3.52 12.95
CA GLY A 18 4.37 -2.12 12.65
C GLY A 18 3.15 -1.89 11.72
N ILE A 19 2.35 -2.93 11.48
CA ILE A 19 1.18 -2.91 10.60
C ILE A 19 -0.04 -3.40 11.40
N ASP A 20 -0.94 -2.49 11.76
CA ASP A 20 -2.13 -2.82 12.55
C ASP A 20 -3.27 -3.41 11.70
N ASN A 21 -3.42 -2.96 10.44
CA ASN A 21 -4.45 -3.45 9.52
C ASN A 21 -4.04 -3.24 8.04
N ILE A 22 -4.45 -4.17 7.17
CA ILE A 22 -4.25 -4.08 5.71
C ILE A 22 -5.63 -4.03 5.04
N ASN A 23 -6.08 -2.83 4.68
CA ASN A 23 -7.24 -2.65 3.79
C ASN A 23 -6.77 -2.73 2.33
N ALA A 24 -6.60 -3.95 1.81
CA ALA A 24 -6.15 -4.21 0.44
C ALA A 24 -7.25 -4.13 -0.64
N ASN A 25 -8.51 -3.89 -0.25
CA ASN A 25 -9.70 -4.05 -1.09
C ASN A 25 -10.29 -2.73 -1.62
N SER A 26 -9.46 -1.71 -1.87
CA SER A 26 -9.97 -0.48 -2.51
C SER A 26 -10.18 -0.72 -4.01
N SER A 27 -11.43 -0.65 -4.45
CA SER A 27 -11.83 -0.60 -5.87
C SER A 27 -11.62 0.78 -6.49
N ALA A 28 -10.97 1.70 -5.76
CA ALA A 28 -10.69 3.03 -6.26
C ALA A 28 -9.82 2.99 -7.51
N LYS A 29 -10.16 3.85 -8.45
CA LYS A 29 -9.46 4.01 -9.71
C LYS A 29 -8.48 5.17 -9.61
N THR A 30 -7.47 5.16 -10.46
CA THR A 30 -6.58 6.31 -10.63
C THR A 30 -7.37 7.51 -11.16
N GLU A 31 -7.34 8.62 -10.44
CA GLU A 31 -7.97 9.89 -10.84
C GLU A 31 -6.94 10.83 -11.49
N ALA A 32 -5.74 10.91 -10.90
CA ALA A 32 -4.64 11.71 -11.42
C ALA A 32 -3.28 11.15 -10.99
N ILE A 33 -2.28 11.39 -11.83
CA ILE A 33 -0.89 10.99 -11.60
C ILE A 33 -0.04 12.26 -11.57
N PHE A 34 0.84 12.37 -10.60
CA PHE A 34 1.75 13.49 -10.42
C PHE A 34 3.19 12.99 -10.27
N SER A 35 4.13 13.80 -10.76
CA SER A 35 5.54 13.65 -10.40
C SER A 35 5.79 14.08 -8.95
N VAL A 36 6.98 13.77 -8.43
CA VAL A 36 7.40 14.23 -7.10
C VAL A 36 7.48 15.75 -6.96
N ASN A 37 7.59 16.47 -8.09
CA ASN A 37 7.59 17.93 -8.15
C ASN A 37 6.17 18.51 -8.33
N GLY A 38 5.12 17.68 -8.26
CA GLY A 38 3.72 18.11 -8.36
C GLY A 38 3.19 18.32 -9.79
N VAL A 39 3.95 17.98 -10.83
CA VAL A 39 3.49 18.10 -12.22
C VAL A 39 2.54 16.95 -12.56
N ARG A 40 1.37 17.26 -13.13
CA ARG A 40 0.40 16.25 -13.55
C ARG A 40 0.88 15.54 -14.82
N ASN A 41 0.88 14.21 -14.81
CA ASN A 41 1.24 13.35 -15.92
C ASN A 41 0.02 12.60 -16.46
N ALA A 42 0.05 12.24 -17.74
CA ALA A 42 -1.01 11.44 -18.37
C ALA A 42 -0.93 9.94 -18.01
N GLN A 43 0.27 9.46 -17.66
CA GLN A 43 0.56 8.07 -17.33
C GLN A 43 1.65 7.99 -16.27
N LEU A 44 1.89 6.78 -15.73
CA LEU A 44 2.99 6.53 -14.81
C LEU A 44 4.32 6.65 -15.56
N ASN A 45 5.27 7.33 -14.94
CA ASN A 45 6.65 7.41 -15.42
C ASN A 45 7.55 6.49 -14.61
N LYS A 46 8.72 6.12 -15.16
CA LYS A 46 9.77 5.45 -14.38
C LYS A 46 10.10 6.26 -13.12
N GLY A 47 10.35 5.57 -12.02
CA GLY A 47 10.60 6.19 -10.73
C GLY A 47 9.32 6.37 -9.90
N LEU A 48 9.36 7.35 -9.00
CA LEU A 48 8.30 7.56 -8.01
C LEU A 48 7.18 8.43 -8.58
N ASN A 49 5.95 7.95 -8.48
CA ASN A 49 4.73 8.64 -8.88
C ASN A 49 3.83 8.86 -7.67
N ILE A 50 3.20 10.03 -7.59
CA ILE A 50 2.18 10.34 -6.60
C ILE A 50 0.83 10.21 -7.30
N VAL A 51 -0.01 9.28 -6.85
CA VAL A 51 -1.28 8.95 -7.50
C VAL A 51 -2.44 9.33 -6.60
N LYS A 52 -3.31 10.21 -7.08
CA LYS A 52 -4.60 10.52 -6.46
C LYS A 52 -5.61 9.48 -6.93
N MET A 53 -6.24 8.81 -5.98
CA MET A 53 -7.25 7.79 -6.20
C MET A 53 -8.65 8.39 -6.08
N SER A 54 -9.64 7.76 -6.72
CA SER A 54 -11.04 8.22 -6.72
C SER A 54 -11.72 8.18 -5.35
N ASP A 55 -11.17 7.42 -4.39
CA ASP A 55 -11.61 7.40 -2.98
C ASP A 55 -11.00 8.53 -2.15
N GLY A 56 -10.28 9.46 -2.79
CA GLY A 56 -9.59 10.58 -2.14
C GLY A 56 -8.23 10.21 -1.54
N SER A 57 -7.85 8.93 -1.51
CA SER A 57 -6.54 8.53 -1.01
C SER A 57 -5.41 8.93 -1.98
N VAL A 58 -4.21 9.04 -1.44
CA VAL A 58 -2.99 9.30 -2.21
C VAL A 58 -2.01 8.15 -2.01
N LYS A 59 -1.51 7.58 -3.10
CA LYS A 59 -0.53 6.48 -3.10
C LYS A 59 0.77 6.91 -3.74
N LYS A 60 1.89 6.38 -3.22
CA LYS A 60 3.22 6.51 -3.82
C LYS A 60 3.53 5.21 -4.57
N ILE A 61 3.65 5.28 -5.89
CA ILE A 61 3.86 4.10 -6.75
C ILE A 61 5.26 4.19 -7.37
N MET A 62 6.09 3.17 -7.12
CA MET A 62 7.39 2.99 -7.73
C MET A 62 7.25 2.17 -9.02
N VAL A 63 7.62 2.73 -10.16
CA VAL A 63 7.70 2.02 -11.44
C VAL A 63 9.16 1.81 -11.82
N LYS A 64 9.51 0.57 -12.16
CA LYS A 64 10.89 0.16 -12.53
C LYS A 64 11.27 0.59 -13.95
#